data_AF-A0A8S9IKN5-F1
#
_entry.id   AF-A0A8S9IKN5-F1
#
_cell.length_a   1.000
_cell.length_b   1.000
_cell.length_c   1.000
_cell.angle_alpha   90.00
_cell.angle_beta   90.00
_cell.angle_gamma   90.00
#
_symmetry.space_group_name_H-M   'P 1'
#
loop_
_entity.id
_entity.type
_entity.pdbx_description
1 polymer ?
#
loop_
_entity_poly.entity_id
_entity_poly.type
_entity_poly.pdbx_seq_one_letter_code
_entity_poly.pdbx_strand_id
1 'polypeptide(L)'
;MNSSLNVIDVSRVTPSASSESLTLPLTYFDIFWYKFHPVERVIFYQLTDATRPFFDSVIVPNLKSSLSSSLSHYLPLAGNLVWDSLDQKPSIVYSPNDAV
;
A
#
# COMPACT_ATOMS: atom_id res chain seq x y z
N MET A 1 -4.60 30.50 -6.38
CA MET A 1 -3.37 29.88 -6.91
C MET A 1 -3.77 28.54 -7.51
N ASN A 2 -3.61 28.34 -8.83
CA ASN A 2 -3.86 27.03 -9.43
C ASN A 2 -2.75 26.08 -9.01
N SER A 3 -3.10 24.95 -8.40
CA SER A 3 -2.16 23.88 -8.06
C SER A 3 -1.58 23.29 -9.35
N SER A 4 -0.26 23.16 -9.43
CA SER A 4 0.47 22.57 -10.57
C SER A 4 0.33 21.05 -10.69
N LEU A 5 -0.50 20.44 -9.86
CA LEU A 5 -0.70 18.99 -9.77
C LEU A 5 -2.17 18.66 -10.01
N ASN A 6 -2.42 17.71 -10.91
CA ASN A 6 -3.76 17.19 -11.19
C ASN A 6 -3.82 15.71 -10.77
N VAL A 7 -4.67 15.41 -9.80
CA VAL A 7 -4.93 14.03 -9.37
C VAL A 7 -5.89 13.40 -10.37
N ILE A 8 -5.48 12.28 -10.95
CA ILE A 8 -6.17 11.70 -12.11
C ILE A 8 -6.99 10.47 -11.77
N ASP A 9 -6.59 9.75 -10.73
CA ASP A 9 -7.21 8.52 -10.27
C ASP A 9 -6.78 8.28 -8.83
N VAL A 10 -7.71 7.78 -8.02
CA VAL A 10 -7.47 7.30 -6.66
C VAL A 10 -8.19 5.97 -6.55
N SER A 11 -7.43 4.91 -6.33
CA SER A 11 -7.95 3.55 -6.32
C SER A 11 -7.51 2.79 -5.09
N ARG A 12 -8.39 1.95 -4.55
CA ARG A 12 -8.05 0.94 -3.55
C ARG A 12 -7.66 -0.35 -4.24
N VAL A 13 -6.49 -0.90 -3.91
CA VAL A 13 -5.97 -2.14 -4.47
C VAL A 13 -5.91 -3.22 -3.39
N THR A 14 -6.76 -4.23 -3.52
CA THR A 14 -6.77 -5.41 -2.64
C THR A 14 -5.73 -6.45 -3.10
N PRO A 15 -5.18 -7.28 -2.20
CA PRO A 15 -4.37 -8.42 -2.60
C PRO A 15 -5.14 -9.41 -3.49
N SER A 16 -4.45 -10.08 -4.41
CA SER A 16 -5.07 -11.12 -5.24
C SER A 16 -5.23 -12.41 -4.44
N ALA A 17 -6.48 -12.84 -4.21
CA ALA A 17 -6.84 -14.16 -3.66
C ALA A 17 -6.44 -14.45 -2.19
N SER A 18 -6.51 -13.46 -1.29
CA SER A 18 -6.35 -13.70 0.15
C SER A 18 -7.70 -13.87 0.85
N SER A 19 -8.13 -15.12 1.02
CA SER A 19 -9.25 -15.48 1.91
C SER A 19 -8.85 -15.52 3.39
N GLU A 20 -7.56 -15.39 3.68
CA GLU A 20 -6.99 -15.58 5.01
C GLU A 20 -6.67 -14.25 5.67
N SER A 21 -7.14 -14.06 6.90
CA SER A 21 -6.70 -12.98 7.77
C SER A 21 -5.29 -13.25 8.28
N LEU A 22 -4.48 -12.21 8.40
CA LEU A 22 -3.12 -12.30 8.96
C LEU A 22 -2.98 -11.32 10.11
N THR A 23 -2.40 -11.78 11.22
CA THR A 23 -1.97 -10.91 12.33
C THR A 23 -0.47 -11.05 12.54
N LEU A 24 0.24 -9.94 12.45
CA LEU A 24 1.68 -9.85 12.68
C LEU A 24 1.96 -8.97 13.91
N PRO A 25 2.25 -9.58 15.08
CA PRO A 25 2.53 -8.81 16.29
C PRO A 25 3.88 -8.09 16.18
N LEU A 26 3.93 -6.81 16.59
CA LEU A 26 5.20 -6.06 16.55
C LEU A 26 6.22 -6.67 17.53
N THR A 27 7.47 -6.61 17.12
CA THR A 27 8.64 -6.94 17.94
C THR A 27 9.29 -5.67 18.50
N TYR A 28 10.29 -5.84 19.37
CA TYR A 28 11.08 -4.73 19.88
C TYR A 28 11.70 -3.88 18.75
N PHE A 29 12.14 -4.52 17.65
CA PHE A 29 12.72 -3.81 16.52
C PHE A 29 11.72 -2.90 15.79
N ASP A 30 10.44 -3.28 15.78
CA ASP A 30 9.37 -2.54 15.11
C ASP A 30 8.89 -1.36 15.96
N ILE A 31 8.80 -1.55 17.29
CA ILE A 31 8.31 -0.53 18.24
C ILE A 31 9.15 0.75 18.18
N PHE A 32 10.45 0.63 17.91
CA PHE A 32 11.32 1.79 17.74
C PHE A 32 10.82 2.76 16.65
N TRP A 33 10.22 2.22 15.59
CA TRP A 33 9.74 2.99 14.45
C TRP A 33 8.33 3.55 14.65
N TYR A 34 7.62 3.18 15.72
CA TYR A 34 6.23 3.60 15.94
C TYR A 34 6.05 5.12 16.00
N LYS A 35 7.03 5.83 16.57
CA LYS A 35 7.01 7.31 16.67
C LYS A 35 7.69 8.00 15.49
N PHE A 36 8.16 7.23 14.51
CA PHE A 36 8.83 7.79 13.34
C PHE A 36 7.81 8.29 12.33
N HIS A 37 8.18 9.31 11.56
CA HIS A 37 7.34 9.81 10.49
C HIS A 37 7.24 8.76 9.36
N PRO A 38 6.16 8.78 8.55
CA PRO A 38 6.04 7.92 7.38
C PRO A 38 7.25 8.04 6.46
N VAL A 39 7.70 6.91 5.91
CA VAL A 39 8.80 6.90 4.94
C VAL A 39 8.26 7.33 3.58
N GLU A 40 8.76 8.45 3.06
CA GLU A 40 8.37 8.98 1.75
C GLU A 40 9.46 8.69 0.70
N ARG A 41 9.07 8.12 -0.45
CA ARG A 41 9.99 7.80 -1.54
C ARG A 41 9.37 8.07 -2.90
N VAL A 42 10.13 8.74 -3.76
CA VAL A 42 9.78 8.98 -5.17
C VAL A 42 10.83 8.34 -6.07
N ILE A 43 10.38 7.62 -7.10
CA ILE A 43 11.25 6.99 -8.10
C ILE A 43 10.88 7.55 -9.47
N PHE A 44 11.86 8.14 -10.15
CA PHE A 44 11.68 8.74 -11.48
C PHE A 44 12.09 7.76 -12.57
N TYR A 45 11.19 7.52 -13.51
CA TYR A 45 11.46 6.74 -14.72
C TYR A 45 11.33 7.67 -15.92
N GLN A 46 12.33 7.66 -16.80
CA GLN A 46 12.23 8.35 -18.08
C GLN A 46 11.49 7.44 -19.06
N LEU A 47 10.35 7.91 -19.57
CA LEU A 47 9.64 7.25 -20.68
C LEU A 47 9.74 8.14 -21.92
N THR A 48 10.31 7.62 -23.00
CA THR A 48 10.53 8.39 -24.25
C THR A 48 9.25 8.64 -25.04
N ASP A 49 8.28 7.72 -24.97
CA ASP A 49 7.08 7.73 -25.85
C ASP A 49 5.76 7.58 -25.07
N ALA A 50 5.75 7.93 -23.78
CA ALA A 50 4.55 7.82 -22.95
C ALA A 50 3.56 8.95 -23.24
N THR A 51 2.46 8.62 -23.91
CA THR A 51 1.32 9.51 -24.06
C THR A 51 0.34 9.35 -22.90
N ARG A 52 -0.52 10.35 -22.70
CA ARG A 52 -1.56 10.29 -21.67
C ARG A 52 -2.49 9.07 -21.82
N PRO A 53 -3.03 8.75 -23.02
CA PRO A 53 -3.85 7.56 -23.21
C PRO A 53 -3.09 6.25 -22.91
N PHE A 54 -1.81 6.15 -23.26
CA PHE A 54 -0.98 4.99 -22.95
C PHE A 54 -0.79 4.82 -21.44
N PHE A 55 -0.54 5.92 -20.72
CA PHE A 55 -0.43 5.91 -19.28
C PHE A 55 -1.71 5.39 -18.62
N ASP A 56 -2.86 5.91 -19.03
CA ASP A 56 -4.15 5.57 -18.44
C ASP A 56 -4.62 4.15 -18.78
N SER A 57 -4.38 3.68 -20.01
CA SER A 57 -4.87 2.38 -20.50
C SER A 57 -3.92 1.20 -20.26
N VAL A 58 -2.62 1.45 -20.07
CA VAL A 58 -1.60 0.39 -19.95
C VAL A 58 -0.89 0.47 -18.60
N ILE A 59 -0.30 1.62 -18.27
CA ILE A 59 0.54 1.74 -17.06
C ILE A 59 -0.30 1.63 -15.80
N VAL A 60 -1.39 2.39 -15.69
CA VAL A 60 -2.24 2.39 -14.49
C VAL A 60 -2.84 1.00 -14.21
N PRO A 61 -3.45 0.28 -15.17
CA PRO A 61 -3.95 -1.08 -14.93
C PRO A 61 -2.85 -2.07 -14.56
N ASN A 62 -1.69 -2.00 -15.22
CA ASN A 62 -0.57 -2.90 -14.92
C ASN A 62 -0.04 -2.69 -13.51
N LEU A 63 0.13 -1.43 -13.07
CA LEU A 63 0.56 -1.10 -11.71
C LEU A 63 -0.43 -1.64 -10.67
N LYS A 64 -1.74 -1.46 -10.88
CA LYS A 64 -2.77 -1.99 -9.98
C LYS A 64 -2.73 -3.52 -9.91
N SER A 65 -2.64 -4.19 -11.05
CA SER A 65 -2.61 -5.65 -11.12
C SER A 65 -1.33 -6.23 -10.51
N SER A 66 -0.16 -5.63 -10.78
CA SER A 66 1.11 -6.09 -10.21
C SER A 66 1.18 -5.83 -8.72
N LEU A 67 0.63 -4.70 -8.25
CA LEU A 67 0.53 -4.40 -6.83
C LEU A 67 -0.39 -5.39 -6.13
N SER A 68 -1.58 -5.65 -6.67
CA SER A 68 -2.52 -6.66 -6.14
C SER A 68 -1.87 -8.04 -6.00
N SER A 69 -1.15 -8.48 -7.04
CA SER A 69 -0.39 -9.73 -7.01
C SER A 69 0.71 -9.72 -5.96
N SER A 70 1.50 -8.64 -5.89
CA SER A 70 2.58 -8.51 -4.90
C SER A 70 2.06 -8.50 -3.48
N LEU A 71 0.96 -7.80 -3.20
CA LEU A 71 0.35 -7.74 -1.88
C LEU A 71 -0.11 -9.12 -1.37
N SER A 72 -0.43 -10.07 -2.26
CA SER A 72 -0.77 -11.44 -1.84
C SER A 72 0.39 -12.17 -1.16
N HIS A 73 1.63 -11.79 -1.47
CA HIS A 73 2.85 -12.29 -0.83
C HIS A 73 3.32 -11.45 0.36
N TYR A 74 2.84 -10.20 0.45
CA TYR A 74 3.22 -9.22 1.48
C TYR A 74 1.98 -8.64 2.19
N LEU A 75 1.10 -9.52 2.67
CA LEU A 75 -0.17 -9.15 3.29
C LEU A 75 -0.09 -8.07 4.38
N PRO A 76 0.96 -8.02 5.25
CA PRO A 76 1.07 -6.94 6.24
C PRO A 76 1.08 -5.54 5.64
N LEU A 77 1.49 -5.36 4.37
CA LEU A 77 1.50 -4.05 3.70
C LEU A 77 0.10 -3.56 3.31
N ALA A 78 -0.88 -4.47 3.17
CA ALA A 78 -2.28 -4.10 2.96
C ALA A 78 -3.05 -3.97 4.30
N GLY A 79 -2.48 -4.46 5.41
CA GLY A 79 -3.11 -4.42 6.72
C GLY A 79 -2.97 -3.08 7.43
N ASN A 80 -3.57 -3.01 8.62
CA ASN A 80 -3.59 -1.82 9.46
C ASN A 80 -2.83 -2.07 10.77
N LEU A 81 -2.16 -1.03 11.27
CA LEU A 81 -1.57 -1.06 12.61
C LEU A 81 -2.67 -0.86 13.65
N VAL A 82 -2.92 -1.90 14.45
CA VAL A 82 -3.95 -1.93 15.49
C VAL A 82 -3.28 -2.00 16.87
N TRP A 83 -3.80 -1.21 17.81
CA TRP A 83 -3.40 -1.27 19.22
C TRP A 83 -4.64 -1.09 20.08
N ASP A 84 -5.26 -2.19 20.52
CA ASP A 84 -6.33 -2.10 21.49
C ASP A 84 -5.75 -1.69 22.86
N SER A 85 -6.51 -0.90 23.61
CA SER A 85 -6.22 -0.56 25.00
C SER A 85 -5.97 -1.78 25.91
N LEU A 86 -6.55 -2.94 25.58
CA LEU A 86 -6.39 -4.19 26.31
C LEU A 86 -5.12 -4.95 25.90
N ASP A 87 -4.54 -4.64 24.75
CA ASP A 87 -3.38 -5.34 24.21
C ASP A 87 -2.07 -4.80 24.80
N GLN A 88 -1.20 -5.71 25.20
CA GLN A 88 0.13 -5.34 25.72
C GLN A 88 1.04 -4.70 24.66
N LYS A 89 0.79 -4.96 23.37
CA LYS A 89 1.60 -4.43 22.26
C LYS A 89 0.78 -4.34 20.96
N PRO A 90 1.13 -3.39 20.07
CA PRO A 90 0.47 -3.26 18.78
C PRO A 90 0.77 -4.45 17.84
N SER A 91 -0.12 -4.65 16.88
CA SER A 91 0.01 -5.65 15.81
C SER A 91 -0.42 -5.07 14.47
N ILE A 92 0.13 -5.58 13.37
CA ILE A 92 -0.40 -5.33 12.03
C ILE A 92 -1.45 -6.40 11.74
N VAL A 93 -2.67 -5.99 11.43
CA VAL A 93 -3.80 -6.87 11.15
C VAL A 93 -4.25 -6.65 9.72
N TYR A 94 -4.22 -7.71 8.92
CA TYR A 94 -4.83 -7.78 7.60
C TYR A 94 -6.13 -8.59 7.69
N SER A 95 -7.22 -8.00 7.22
CA SER A 95 -8.52 -8.66 7.04
C SER A 95 -8.86 -8.78 5.55
N PRO A 96 -9.67 -9.78 5.14
CA PRO A 96 -10.19 -9.84 3.78
C PRO A 96 -10.85 -8.51 3.38
N ASN A 97 -10.51 -8.02 2.18
CA ASN A 97 -10.89 -6.70 1.62
C ASN A 97 -10.10 -5.49 2.12
N ASP A 98 -9.13 -5.67 3.02
CA ASP A 98 -8.13 -4.63 3.24
C ASP A 98 -7.34 -4.36 1.95
N ALA A 99 -7.00 -3.09 1.75
CA ALA A 99 -6.47 -2.56 0.51
C ALA A 99 -5.59 -1.35 0.78
N VAL A 100 -4.61 -1.15 -0.11
CA VAL A 100 -3.81 0.07 -0.20
C VAL A 100 -4.51 1.09 -1.08
#